data_AF-A0AAN9TJB0-F1
#
_entry.id   AF-A0AAN9TJB0-F1
#
_cell.length_a   1.000
_cell.length_b   1.000
_cell.length_c   1.000
_cell.angle_alpha   90.00
_cell.angle_beta   90.00
_cell.angle_gamma   90.00
#
_symmetry.space_group_name_H-M   'P 1'
#
loop_
_entity.id
_entity.type
_entity.pdbx_description
1 polymer ?
#
loop_
_entity_poly.entity_id
_entity_poly.type
_entity_poly.pdbx_seq_one_letter_code
_entity_poly.pdbx_strand_id
1 'polypeptide(L)'
;MLNLVQISEDVLQHVKQLTQTADKRFQNISQIFLENLVYWKMTCLISRKKWLSVVKMPTNYFGTMITKNVKVGDRVVMIRTVTLDDIQSFAKVTQDWNRIHHAKEDESTVIVHGAFLNGLVSAVMGTKLPGHGSILAEQVLKFPNPCYAGETVQVEVGIISVRKIIECEFKCSVGEKVVLKGTAKLFLNRKHFLSTS
;
A
#
# COMPACT_ATOMS: atom_id res chain seq x y z
N MET A 1 9.23 22.50 -10.84
CA MET A 1 9.76 22.98 -9.54
C MET A 1 8.76 22.54 -8.48
N LEU A 2 9.03 21.44 -7.77
CA LEU A 2 8.11 20.93 -6.74
C LEU A 2 8.27 21.82 -5.50
N ASN A 3 7.19 22.48 -5.09
CA ASN A 3 7.15 23.23 -3.84
C ASN A 3 7.30 22.25 -2.67
N LEU A 4 8.47 22.26 -2.05
CA LEU A 4 8.71 21.59 -0.78
C LEU A 4 7.84 22.28 0.27
N VAL A 5 6.83 21.58 0.78
CA VAL A 5 6.08 22.03 1.97
C VAL A 5 7.06 22.06 3.14
N GLN A 6 7.54 23.25 3.50
CA GLN A 6 8.33 23.44 4.70
C GLN A 6 7.39 23.36 5.90
N ILE A 7 7.52 22.29 6.68
CA ILE A 7 6.87 22.19 7.99
C ILE A 7 7.60 23.13 8.95
N SER A 8 6.86 23.98 9.65
CA SER A 8 7.45 24.93 10.61
C SER A 8 8.12 24.19 11.77
N GLU A 9 9.20 24.76 12.31
CA GLU A 9 9.91 24.19 13.45
C GLU A 9 9.03 24.04 14.70
N ASP A 10 8.03 24.92 14.84
CA ASP A 10 7.04 24.86 15.93
C ASP A 10 6.21 23.58 15.90
N VAL A 11 5.78 23.14 14.72
CA VAL A 11 5.03 21.89 14.54
C VAL A 11 5.91 20.70 14.90
N LEU A 12 7.17 20.70 14.46
CA LEU A 12 8.14 19.66 14.79
C LEU A 12 8.39 19.55 16.30
N GLN A 13 8.50 20.69 16.98
CA GLN A 13 8.72 20.72 18.41
C GLN A 13 7.49 20.23 19.18
N HIS A 14 6.29 20.59 18.72
CA HIS A 14 5.04 20.13 19.31
C HIS A 14 4.87 18.61 19.18
N VAL A 15 5.16 18.05 17.99
CA VAL A 15 5.09 16.59 17.78
C VAL A 15 6.12 15.84 18.63
N LYS A 16 7.31 16.41 18.85
CA LYS A 16 8.31 15.82 19.78
C LYS A 16 7.86 15.86 21.24
N GLN A 17 7.05 16.83 21.65
CA GLN A 17 6.49 16.83 23.00
C GLN A 17 5.44 15.72 23.14
N LEU A 18 4.67 15.46 22.08
CA LEU A 18 3.66 14.39 22.07
C LEU A 18 4.26 12.98 22.23
N THR A 19 5.50 12.74 21.78
CA THR A 19 6.19 11.45 22.00
C THR A 19 6.53 11.19 23.48
N GLN A 20 6.53 12.24 24.31
CA GLN A 20 6.84 12.16 25.74
C GLN A 20 5.60 12.16 26.64
N THR A 21 4.40 12.23 26.06
CA THR A 21 3.14 12.24 26.83
C THR A 21 2.81 10.89 27.44
N ALA A 22 2.06 10.84 28.55
CA ALA A 22 1.67 9.56 29.17
C ALA A 22 0.64 8.75 28.35
N ASP A 23 -0.08 9.36 27.40
CA ASP A 23 -1.06 8.67 26.55
C ASP A 23 -0.36 7.98 25.37
N LYS A 24 -0.28 6.65 25.45
CA LYS A 24 0.35 5.77 24.46
C LYS A 24 -0.15 5.98 23.03
N ARG A 25 -1.40 6.42 22.82
CA ARG A 25 -1.93 6.64 21.47
C ARG A 25 -1.27 7.83 20.80
N PHE A 26 -1.13 8.94 21.52
CA PHE A 26 -0.47 10.14 21.03
C PHE A 26 1.04 9.93 20.87
N GLN A 27 1.67 9.15 21.75
CA GLN A 27 3.06 8.72 21.57
C GLN A 27 3.25 7.92 20.27
N ASN A 28 2.41 6.91 20.01
CA ASN A 28 2.53 6.08 18.81
C ASN A 28 2.32 6.88 17.52
N ILE A 29 1.32 7.75 17.47
CA ILE A 29 1.01 8.56 16.27
C ILE A 29 2.12 9.59 16.01
N SER A 30 2.61 10.27 17.05
CA SER A 30 3.70 11.25 16.92
C SER A 30 5.02 10.59 16.50
N GLN A 31 5.30 9.37 16.96
CA GLN A 31 6.46 8.61 16.55
C GLN A 31 6.38 8.20 15.07
N ILE A 32 5.22 7.71 14.60
CA ILE A 32 4.99 7.40 13.18
C ILE A 32 5.15 8.65 12.29
N PHE A 33 4.67 9.80 12.76
CA PHE A 33 4.80 11.05 12.01
C PHE A 33 6.27 11.48 11.86
N LEU A 34 7.06 11.40 12.93
CA LEU A 34 8.49 11.75 12.91
C LEU A 34 9.31 10.79 12.04
N GLU A 35 9.01 9.49 12.06
CA GLU A 35 9.71 8.49 11.24
C GLU A 35 9.46 8.66 9.74
N ASN A 36 8.22 8.94 9.34
CA ASN A 36 7.90 9.28 7.95
C ASN A 36 8.57 10.58 7.50
N LEU A 37 8.73 11.55 8.40
CA LEU A 37 9.45 12.78 8.12
C LEU A 37 10.96 12.56 7.91
N VAL A 38 11.55 11.62 8.67
CA VAL A 38 12.95 11.19 8.49
C VAL A 38 13.14 10.45 7.17
N TYR A 39 12.16 9.66 6.73
CA TYR A 39 12.16 9.03 5.40
C TYR A 39 12.21 10.06 4.26
N TRP A 40 11.49 11.18 4.39
CA TRP A 40 11.55 12.27 3.43
C TRP A 40 12.90 13.01 3.43
N LYS A 41 13.60 13.06 4.58
CA LYS A 41 14.98 13.57 4.66
C LYS A 41 16.04 12.56 4.21
N MET A 42 15.77 11.25 4.26
CA MET A 42 16.71 10.20 3.87
C MET A 42 17.07 10.27 2.38
N THR A 43 16.14 10.65 1.48
CA THR A 43 16.45 10.82 0.06
C THR A 43 17.47 11.94 -0.19
N CYS A 44 17.50 12.99 0.64
CA CYS A 44 18.51 14.04 0.57
C CYS A 44 19.84 13.68 1.27
N LEU A 45 19.82 12.77 2.26
CA LEU A 45 20.99 12.46 3.10
C LEU A 45 21.84 11.27 2.61
N ILE A 46 21.34 10.44 1.69
CA ILE A 46 22.10 9.32 1.08
C ILE A 46 23.31 9.83 0.23
N SER A 47 23.44 11.14 0.00
CA SER A 47 24.59 11.77 -0.68
C SER A 47 25.89 11.81 0.14
N ARG A 48 25.90 11.50 1.45
CA ARG A 48 27.14 11.57 2.28
C ARG A 48 27.51 10.22 2.90
N LYS A 49 28.53 9.58 2.30
CA LYS A 49 29.05 8.20 2.51
C LYS A 49 29.50 7.77 3.93
N LYS A 50 29.14 8.45 5.03
CA LYS A 50 29.75 8.18 6.35
C LYS A 50 28.82 7.83 7.51
N TRP A 51 27.53 7.61 7.27
CA TRP A 51 26.54 7.51 8.37
C TRP A 51 26.00 6.11 8.70
N LEU A 52 26.42 5.05 7.98
CA LEU A 52 25.91 3.69 8.19
C LEU A 52 26.37 3.02 9.50
N SER A 53 27.30 3.61 10.25
CA SER A 53 27.88 2.99 11.46
C SER A 53 27.25 3.42 12.78
N VAL A 54 26.37 4.43 12.80
CA VAL A 54 25.90 5.07 14.06
C VAL A 54 24.46 4.71 14.42
N VAL A 55 23.65 4.27 13.46
CA VAL A 55 22.23 4.02 13.72
C VAL A 55 21.99 2.54 14.00
N LYS A 56 21.96 2.17 15.28
CA LYS A 56 21.25 0.96 15.71
C LYS A 56 19.75 1.25 15.55
N MET A 57 19.19 0.78 14.42
CA MET A 57 17.76 0.80 14.18
C MET A 57 17.06 0.04 15.32
N PRO A 58 16.13 0.63 16.06
CA PRO A 58 15.25 -0.16 16.91
C PRO A 58 14.44 -1.06 15.99
N THR A 59 14.77 -2.34 15.96
CA THR A 59 14.14 -3.40 15.15
C THR A 59 12.66 -3.63 15.45
N ASN A 60 12.08 -2.86 16.36
CA ASN A 60 10.73 -3.07 16.89
C ASN A 60 9.63 -2.36 16.10
N TYR A 61 9.94 -1.63 15.01
CA TYR A 61 8.91 -1.20 14.04
C TYR A 61 8.57 -2.27 12.99
N PHE A 62 9.42 -3.30 12.85
CA PHE A 62 9.00 -4.63 12.39
C PHE A 62 8.33 -5.39 13.55
N GLY A 63 7.45 -4.70 14.28
CA GLY A 63 6.62 -5.32 15.28
C GLY A 63 5.83 -6.43 14.60
N THR A 64 6.14 -7.66 14.99
CA THR A 64 5.49 -8.91 14.63
C THR A 64 3.97 -8.75 14.76
N MET A 65 3.32 -8.27 13.70
CA MET A 65 1.93 -8.62 13.43
C MET A 65 2.02 -10.09 13.06
N ILE A 66 2.02 -10.93 14.11
CA ILE A 66 1.86 -12.38 14.04
C ILE A 66 0.87 -12.59 12.91
N THR A 67 1.32 -13.21 11.81
CA THR A 67 0.42 -13.58 10.73
C THR A 67 -0.67 -14.39 11.41
N LYS A 68 -1.84 -13.78 11.59
CA LYS A 68 -3.04 -14.48 12.03
C LYS A 68 -3.07 -15.74 11.17
N ASN A 69 -3.12 -16.92 11.78
CA ASN A 69 -3.09 -18.16 11.00
C ASN A 69 -4.16 -18.04 9.91
N VAL A 70 -3.71 -17.90 8.66
CA VAL A 70 -4.58 -17.67 7.52
C VAL A 70 -5.43 -18.91 7.36
N LYS A 71 -6.76 -18.73 7.38
CA LYS A 71 -7.72 -19.82 7.26
C LYS A 71 -8.51 -19.69 5.97
N VAL A 72 -8.93 -20.83 5.45
CA VAL A 72 -9.90 -20.88 4.37
C VAL A 72 -11.17 -20.16 4.81
N GLY A 73 -11.71 -19.31 3.93
CA GLY A 73 -12.87 -18.48 4.22
C GLY A 73 -12.58 -17.11 4.82
N ASP A 74 -11.33 -16.84 5.23
CA ASP A 74 -10.93 -15.48 5.65
C ASP A 74 -11.14 -14.49 4.50
N ARG A 75 -11.68 -13.31 4.80
CA ARG A 75 -11.89 -12.21 3.85
C ARG A 75 -11.43 -10.88 4.43
N VAL A 76 -10.98 -10.00 3.54
CA VAL A 76 -10.69 -8.60 3.88
C VAL A 76 -11.21 -7.68 2.77
N VAL A 77 -11.61 -6.49 3.17
CA VAL A 77 -12.06 -5.43 2.27
C VAL A 77 -11.24 -4.16 2.53
N MET A 78 -10.81 -3.51 1.45
CA MET A 78 -10.24 -2.16 1.44
C MET A 78 -11.12 -1.29 0.54
N ILE A 79 -11.41 -0.06 0.96
CA ILE A 79 -12.15 0.91 0.15
C ILE A 79 -11.22 2.09 -0.14
N ARG A 80 -11.15 2.51 -1.40
CA ARG A 80 -10.34 3.66 -1.83
C ARG A 80 -10.95 4.35 -3.05
N THR A 81 -11.01 5.68 -3.01
CA THR A 81 -11.30 6.51 -4.19
C THR A 81 -10.06 6.66 -5.05
N VAL A 82 -10.19 6.40 -6.36
CA VAL A 82 -9.10 6.55 -7.32
C VAL A 82 -9.17 7.93 -7.94
N THR A 83 -8.14 8.74 -7.74
CA THR A 83 -8.10 10.13 -8.22
C THR A 83 -7.36 10.24 -9.56
N LEU A 84 -7.50 11.38 -10.23
CA LEU A 84 -6.69 11.67 -11.43
C LEU A 84 -5.20 11.74 -11.10
N ASP A 85 -4.82 12.25 -9.93
CA ASP A 85 -3.42 12.30 -9.52
C ASP A 85 -2.83 10.89 -9.36
N ASP A 86 -3.61 9.94 -8.85
CA ASP A 86 -3.22 8.53 -8.81
C ASP A 86 -2.93 7.98 -10.21
N ILE A 87 -3.82 8.26 -11.16
CA ILE A 87 -3.72 7.80 -12.56
C ILE A 87 -2.50 8.43 -13.24
N GLN A 88 -2.29 9.73 -13.07
CA GLN A 88 -1.14 10.45 -13.61
C GLN A 88 0.17 9.97 -12.96
N SER A 89 0.18 9.74 -11.66
CA SER A 89 1.34 9.22 -10.94
C SER A 89 1.68 7.81 -11.38
N PHE A 90 0.67 6.96 -11.62
CA PHE A 90 0.88 5.64 -12.19
C PHE A 90 1.48 5.72 -13.60
N ALA A 91 0.92 6.55 -14.48
CA ALA A 91 1.43 6.76 -15.83
C ALA A 91 2.89 7.25 -15.84
N LYS A 92 3.28 8.13 -14.91
CA LYS A 92 4.68 8.57 -14.76
C LYS A 92 5.63 7.42 -14.43
N VAL A 93 5.20 6.46 -13.62
CA VAL A 93 6.05 5.32 -13.21
C VAL A 93 6.07 4.24 -14.29
N THR A 94 4.94 3.92 -14.89
CA THR A 94 4.81 2.83 -15.87
C THR A 94 5.10 3.23 -17.31
N GLN A 95 5.10 4.54 -17.59
CA GLN A 95 5.11 5.11 -18.94
C GLN A 95 3.89 4.76 -19.79
N ASP A 96 2.80 4.27 -19.16
CA ASP A 96 1.53 4.02 -19.85
C ASP A 96 0.71 5.31 -19.95
N TRP A 97 1.00 6.10 -20.99
CA TRP A 97 0.30 7.32 -21.35
C TRP A 97 -0.80 7.10 -22.41
N ASN A 98 -1.37 5.89 -22.47
CA ASN A 98 -2.49 5.65 -23.39
C ASN A 98 -3.60 6.68 -23.16
N ARG A 99 -4.16 7.22 -24.25
CA ARG A 99 -5.11 8.34 -24.21
C ARG A 99 -6.36 8.03 -23.40
N ILE A 100 -6.73 6.76 -23.26
CA ILE A 100 -7.87 6.36 -22.42
C ILE A 100 -7.66 6.70 -20.93
N HIS A 101 -6.41 6.87 -20.50
CA HIS A 101 -6.03 7.24 -19.13
C HIS A 101 -5.78 8.75 -18.96
N HIS A 102 -5.92 9.52 -20.06
CA HIS A 102 -5.66 10.96 -20.08
C HIS A 102 -6.70 11.68 -20.96
N ALA A 103 -7.70 12.29 -20.33
CA ALA A 103 -8.64 13.13 -21.04
C ALA A 103 -8.01 14.49 -21.34
N LYS A 104 -8.27 15.02 -22.54
CA LYS A 104 -7.93 16.41 -22.90
C LYS A 104 -9.06 17.39 -22.58
N GLU A 105 -10.28 16.90 -22.43
CA GLU A 105 -11.50 17.73 -22.43
C GLU A 105 -12.43 17.42 -21.24
N ASP A 106 -12.65 16.14 -20.89
CA ASP A 106 -13.54 15.74 -19.79
C ASP A 106 -12.92 14.65 -18.91
N GLU A 107 -12.60 15.03 -17.67
CA GLU A 107 -12.02 14.17 -16.64
C GLU A 107 -12.91 12.98 -16.25
N SER A 108 -14.23 13.09 -16.38
CA SER A 108 -15.18 12.02 -16.02
C SER A 108 -15.09 10.80 -16.95
N THR A 109 -14.50 10.99 -18.14
CA THR A 109 -14.30 9.93 -19.13
C THR A 109 -12.99 9.16 -18.95
N VAL A 110 -12.12 9.62 -18.04
CA VAL A 110 -10.80 9.01 -17.82
C VAL A 110 -10.96 7.63 -17.19
N ILE A 111 -10.48 6.61 -17.90
CA ILE A 111 -10.50 5.22 -17.43
C ILE A 111 -9.25 5.00 -16.57
N VAL A 112 -9.39 4.33 -15.43
CA VAL A 112 -8.29 3.90 -14.57
C VAL A 112 -7.53 2.74 -15.24
N HIS A 113 -6.19 2.74 -15.18
CA HIS A 113 -5.39 1.61 -15.65
C HIS A 113 -5.82 0.30 -14.97
N GLY A 114 -6.08 -0.76 -15.75
CA GLY A 114 -6.36 -2.08 -15.18
C GLY A 114 -5.22 -2.58 -14.29
N ALA A 115 -3.98 -2.26 -14.64
CA ALA A 115 -2.80 -2.55 -13.83
C ALA A 115 -2.76 -1.77 -12.51
N PHE A 116 -3.31 -0.55 -12.46
CA PHE A 116 -3.45 0.21 -11.21
C PHE A 116 -4.42 -0.49 -10.25
N LEU A 117 -5.59 -0.93 -10.76
CA LEU A 117 -6.54 -1.72 -9.97
C LEU A 117 -5.90 -3.02 -9.46
N ASN A 118 -5.07 -3.66 -10.29
CA ASN A 118 -4.30 -4.82 -9.86
C ASN A 118 -3.30 -4.48 -8.74
N GLY A 119 -2.67 -3.30 -8.79
CA GLY A 119 -1.82 -2.79 -7.73
C GLY A 119 -2.55 -2.65 -6.39
N LEU A 120 -3.83 -2.26 -6.40
CA LEU A 120 -4.65 -2.23 -5.18
C LEU A 120 -4.88 -3.63 -4.60
N VAL A 121 -5.18 -4.62 -5.45
CA VAL A 121 -5.30 -6.03 -5.03
C VAL A 121 -3.98 -6.53 -4.44
N SER A 122 -2.85 -6.21 -5.09
CA SER A 122 -1.51 -6.55 -4.61
C SER A 122 -1.23 -5.95 -3.22
N ALA A 123 -1.60 -4.69 -2.99
CA ALA A 123 -1.46 -4.05 -1.68
C ALA A 123 -2.26 -4.77 -0.59
N VAL A 124 -3.50 -5.19 -0.88
CA VAL A 124 -4.32 -5.97 0.06
C VAL A 124 -3.68 -7.32 0.36
N MET A 125 -3.27 -8.06 -0.68
CA MET A 125 -2.64 -9.38 -0.52
C MET A 125 -1.31 -9.31 0.24
N GLY A 126 -0.48 -8.31 -0.05
CA GLY A 126 0.85 -8.15 0.53
C GLY A 126 0.86 -7.58 1.95
N THR A 127 -0.18 -6.85 2.37
CA THR A 127 -0.17 -6.15 3.67
C THR A 127 -1.28 -6.58 4.62
N LYS A 128 -2.39 -7.13 4.12
CA LYS A 128 -3.58 -7.49 4.93
C LYS A 128 -3.85 -8.99 4.95
N LEU A 129 -4.14 -9.59 3.79
CA LEU A 129 -4.56 -10.99 3.69
C LEU A 129 -4.18 -11.56 2.31
N PRO A 130 -3.25 -12.53 2.21
CA PRO A 130 -2.63 -13.29 3.31
C PRO A 130 -1.69 -12.46 4.21
N GLY A 131 -1.21 -11.32 3.72
CA GLY A 131 -0.42 -10.35 4.48
C GLY A 131 1.08 -10.44 4.22
N HIS A 132 1.86 -9.85 5.12
CA HIS A 132 3.32 -9.72 4.97
C HIS A 132 4.01 -11.06 4.73
N GLY A 133 5.01 -11.06 3.83
CA GLY A 133 5.70 -12.27 3.39
C GLY A 133 4.99 -13.02 2.26
N SER A 134 3.85 -12.52 1.77
CA SER A 134 3.21 -13.02 0.55
C SER A 134 4.06 -12.74 -0.68
N ILE A 135 4.31 -13.78 -1.47
CA ILE A 135 4.98 -13.72 -2.77
C ILE A 135 3.98 -14.20 -3.82
N LEU A 136 3.62 -13.33 -4.76
CA LEU A 136 2.70 -13.65 -5.84
C LEU A 136 3.36 -14.62 -6.82
N ALA A 137 2.70 -15.75 -7.10
CA ALA A 137 3.18 -16.77 -8.03
C ALA A 137 2.43 -16.74 -9.36
N GLU A 138 1.11 -16.58 -9.30
CA GLU A 138 0.23 -16.55 -10.46
C GLU A 138 -0.95 -15.64 -10.14
N GLN A 139 -1.44 -14.93 -11.15
CA GLN A 139 -2.65 -14.14 -11.03
C GLN A 139 -3.42 -14.16 -12.35
N VAL A 140 -4.72 -14.44 -12.27
CA VAL A 140 -5.65 -14.42 -13.40
C VAL A 140 -6.62 -13.26 -13.21
N LEU A 141 -6.68 -12.37 -14.19
CA LEU A 141 -7.45 -11.11 -14.12
C LEU A 141 -8.53 -11.09 -15.19
N LYS A 142 -9.72 -10.62 -14.82
CA LYS A 142 -10.81 -10.28 -15.75
C LYS A 142 -11.28 -8.86 -15.44
N PHE A 143 -11.52 -8.06 -16.47
CA PHE A 143 -11.98 -6.67 -16.37
C PHE A 143 -13.35 -6.55 -17.01
N PRO A 144 -14.46 -6.85 -16.29
CA PRO A 144 -15.79 -6.90 -16.91
C PRO A 144 -16.33 -5.52 -17.28
N ASN A 145 -15.90 -4.47 -16.58
CA ASN A 145 -16.36 -3.10 -16.77
C ASN A 145 -15.23 -2.09 -16.55
N PRO A 146 -15.28 -0.90 -17.16
CA PRO A 146 -14.32 0.17 -16.87
C PRO A 146 -14.54 0.75 -15.47
N CYS A 147 -13.42 1.16 -14.87
CA CYS A 147 -13.38 2.02 -13.68
C CYS A 147 -12.97 3.42 -14.13
N TYR A 148 -13.65 4.45 -13.67
CA TYR A 148 -13.40 5.85 -14.03
C TYR A 148 -12.69 6.59 -12.90
N ALA A 149 -12.01 7.67 -13.25
CA ALA A 149 -11.43 8.59 -12.28
C ALA A 149 -12.53 9.17 -11.36
N GLY A 150 -12.22 9.30 -10.07
CA GLY A 150 -13.15 9.73 -9.03
C GLY A 150 -14.03 8.60 -8.47
N GLU A 151 -14.07 7.42 -9.09
CA GLU A 151 -14.84 6.29 -8.55
C GLU A 151 -14.21 5.73 -7.27
N THR A 152 -15.07 5.32 -6.33
CA THR A 152 -14.67 4.63 -5.10
C THR A 152 -14.70 3.14 -5.30
N VAL A 153 -13.51 2.54 -5.26
CA VAL A 153 -13.28 1.12 -5.48
C VAL A 153 -13.24 0.38 -4.16
N GLN A 154 -14.09 -0.62 -4.02
CA GLN A 154 -14.02 -1.62 -2.96
C GLN A 154 -13.24 -2.83 -3.45
N VAL A 155 -12.11 -3.12 -2.83
CA VAL A 155 -11.24 -4.26 -3.10
C VAL A 155 -11.46 -5.32 -2.04
N GLU A 156 -12.00 -6.47 -2.44
CA GLU A 156 -12.24 -7.63 -1.59
C GLU A 156 -11.26 -8.74 -1.97
N VAL A 157 -10.63 -9.35 -0.97
CA VAL A 157 -9.77 -10.55 -1.13
C VAL A 157 -10.25 -11.61 -0.16
N GLY A 158 -10.41 -12.84 -0.65
CA GLY A 158 -10.83 -14.00 0.14
C GLY A 158 -9.93 -15.21 -0.07
N ILE A 159 -9.70 -15.99 0.99
CA ILE A 159 -8.88 -17.19 0.95
C ILE A 159 -9.72 -18.40 0.57
N ILE A 160 -9.35 -19.07 -0.53
CA ILE A 160 -10.01 -20.28 -1.03
C ILE A 160 -9.31 -21.54 -0.51
N SER A 161 -7.98 -21.54 -0.45
CA SER A 161 -7.20 -22.71 -0.07
C SER A 161 -5.92 -22.30 0.64
N VAL A 162 -5.56 -23.05 1.70
CA VAL A 162 -4.32 -22.86 2.45
C VAL A 162 -3.58 -24.19 2.51
N ARG A 163 -2.66 -24.41 1.57
CA ARG A 163 -1.74 -25.57 1.55
C ARG A 163 -0.30 -25.06 1.48
N LYS A 164 0.55 -25.68 0.65
CA LYS A 164 1.88 -25.15 0.31
C LYS A 164 1.79 -23.84 -0.49
N ILE A 165 0.74 -23.72 -1.30
CA ILE A 165 0.35 -22.53 -2.03
C ILE A 165 -0.96 -22.06 -1.43
N ILE A 166 -1.09 -20.75 -1.23
CA ILE A 166 -2.34 -20.11 -0.84
C ILE A 166 -3.05 -19.66 -2.11
N GLU A 167 -4.32 -20.05 -2.24
CA GLU A 167 -5.17 -19.59 -3.33
C GLU A 167 -6.16 -18.57 -2.80
N CYS A 168 -6.24 -17.43 -3.49
CA CYS A 168 -7.13 -16.33 -3.16
C CYS A 168 -8.04 -16.04 -4.34
N GLU A 169 -9.28 -15.63 -4.05
CA GLU A 169 -10.11 -14.90 -5.00
C GLU A 169 -10.14 -13.43 -4.62
N PHE A 170 -10.32 -12.58 -5.61
CA PHE A 170 -10.44 -11.15 -5.38
C PHE A 170 -11.42 -10.51 -6.34
N LYS A 171 -11.98 -9.39 -5.91
CA LYS A 171 -12.96 -8.60 -6.65
C LYS A 171 -12.78 -7.12 -6.31
N CYS A 172 -12.74 -6.28 -7.32
CA CYS A 172 -12.87 -4.85 -7.20
C CYS A 172 -14.23 -4.41 -7.74
N SER A 173 -14.98 -3.64 -6.97
CA SER A 173 -16.30 -3.13 -7.37
C SER A 173 -16.45 -1.64 -7.08
N VAL A 174 -17.26 -0.97 -7.89
CA VAL A 174 -17.75 0.40 -7.68
C VAL A 174 -19.26 0.30 -7.54
N GLY A 175 -19.77 0.44 -6.31
CA GLY A 175 -21.14 0.05 -6.01
C GLY A 175 -21.39 -1.42 -6.37
N GLU A 176 -22.41 -1.69 -7.19
CA GLU A 176 -22.73 -3.03 -7.68
C GLU A 176 -21.92 -3.46 -8.92
N LYS A 177 -21.22 -2.51 -9.57
CA LYS A 177 -20.46 -2.75 -10.80
C LYS A 177 -19.11 -3.41 -10.48
N VAL A 178 -18.87 -4.63 -10.98
CA VAL A 178 -17.57 -5.30 -10.86
C VAL A 178 -16.63 -4.82 -11.97
N VAL A 179 -15.53 -4.17 -11.59
CA VAL A 179 -14.54 -3.60 -12.53
C VAL A 179 -13.31 -4.48 -12.72
N LEU A 180 -12.96 -5.28 -11.70
CA LEU A 180 -11.91 -6.30 -11.77
C LEU A 180 -12.32 -7.51 -10.95
N LYS A 181 -12.04 -8.71 -11.42
CA LYS A 181 -12.16 -9.93 -10.62
C LYS A 181 -11.16 -10.99 -11.06
N GLY A 182 -10.81 -11.90 -10.17
CA GLY A 182 -9.81 -12.89 -10.49
C GLY A 182 -9.42 -13.80 -9.34
N THR A 183 -8.39 -14.59 -9.60
CA THR A 183 -7.76 -15.48 -8.62
C THR A 183 -6.26 -15.27 -8.60
N ALA A 184 -5.64 -15.55 -7.46
CA ALA A 184 -4.21 -15.46 -7.25
C ALA A 184 -3.69 -16.67 -6.50
N LYS A 185 -2.48 -17.10 -6.85
CA LYS A 185 -1.70 -18.10 -6.10
C LYS A 185 -0.51 -17.41 -5.48
N LEU A 186 -0.30 -17.62 -4.18
CA LEU A 186 0.76 -16.99 -3.42
C LEU A 186 1.53 -18.01 -2.58
N PHE A 187 2.80 -17.72 -2.35
CA PHE A 187 3.63 -18.37 -1.34
C PHE A 187 3.74 -17.47 -0.12
N LEU A 188 3.82 -18.07 1.08
CA LEU A 188 4.20 -17.34 2.28
C LEU A 188 5.65 -17.65 2.63
N ASN A 189 6.52 -16.64 2.50
CA ASN A 189 7.88 -16.75 3.01
C ASN A 189 7.94 -16.38 4.50
N ARG A 190 7.89 -17.42 5.35
CA ARG A 190 7.98 -17.26 6.81
C ARG A 190 9.40 -16.94 7.32
N LYS A 191 10.43 -17.10 6.48
CA LYS A 191 11.83 -17.04 6.93
C LYS A 191 12.35 -15.60 7.14
N HIS A 192 11.74 -14.58 6.55
CA HIS A 192 12.14 -13.19 6.75
C HIS A 192 11.63 -12.55 8.05
N PHE A 193 10.89 -13.29 8.88
CA PHE A 193 10.27 -12.76 10.11
C PHE A 193 10.69 -13.50 11.39
N LEU A 194 11.58 -14.51 11.30
CA LEU A 194 12.00 -15.34 12.43
C LEU A 194 13.51 -15.24 12.77
N SER A 195 14.26 -14.35 12.13
CA SER A 195 15.69 -14.17 12.44
C SER A 195 15.89 -13.05 13.45
N THR A 196 15.43 -13.24 14.68
CA THR A 196 15.97 -12.60 15.90
C THR A 196 15.43 -13.39 17.10
N SER A 197 16.00 -14.58 17.29
CA SER A 197 16.00 -15.28 18.58
C SER A 197 17.31 -14.98 19.29
#